data_AF-A0A7Y8LM99-F1
#
_entry.id   AF-A0A7Y8LM99-F1
#
_cell.length_a   1.000
_cell.length_b   1.000
_cell.length_c   1.000
_cell.angle_alpha   90.00
_cell.angle_beta   90.00
_cell.angle_gamma   90.00
#
_symmetry.space_group_name_H-M   'P 1'
#
loop_
_entity.id
_entity.type
_entity.pdbx_description
1 polymer ?
#
loop_
_entity_poly.entity_id
_entity_poly.type
_entity_poly.pdbx_seq_one_letter_code
_entity_poly.pdbx_strand_id
1 'polypeptide(L)'
;MNAALAAWNGRIAPVFDVVGQIRLLRIDSGRVVDEAEEAVEGLTPAEKALRLAKLGVDLLICGAISRPIQVMVEAYGIRVVPFVTGDVPGVIQALVEDRLADAVRAMPGCRGGGRRGRPRNRGFREERTIMDGESKSAGGGGSGKGRGQGRSTGGRGGRMAGGFSKGPGGRCVCPACGHEEPHKQGVPCSQTRCPDCGSVLIRR
;
A
#
# COMPACT_ATOMS: atom_id res chain seq x y z
N MET A 1 -5.10 -12.75 28.65
CA MET A 1 -5.32 -12.15 27.31
C MET A 1 -5.34 -13.24 26.26
N ASN A 2 -6.13 -13.07 25.21
CA ASN A 2 -6.16 -13.98 24.08
C ASN A 2 -5.45 -13.32 22.89
N ALA A 3 -4.40 -13.97 22.38
CA ALA A 3 -3.67 -13.51 21.21
C ALA A 3 -3.91 -14.47 20.04
N ALA A 4 -3.95 -13.94 18.83
CA ALA A 4 -3.97 -14.71 17.60
C ALA A 4 -2.68 -14.44 16.81
N LEU A 5 -2.03 -15.50 16.36
CA LEU A 5 -0.88 -15.46 15.46
C LEU A 5 -1.33 -15.92 14.08
N ALA A 6 -1.05 -15.09 13.08
CA ALA A 6 -1.11 -15.50 11.69
C ALA A 6 0.12 -16.38 11.40
N ALA A 7 -0.02 -17.70 11.52
CA ALA A 7 1.10 -18.64 11.43
C ALA A 7 0.90 -19.65 10.28
N TRP A 8 2.00 -20.00 9.62
CA TRP A 8 2.03 -21.07 8.63
C TRP A 8 3.38 -21.80 8.72
N ASN A 9 3.33 -23.14 8.77
CA ASN A 9 4.52 -23.99 8.86
C ASN A 9 5.50 -23.60 9.98
N GLY A 10 4.98 -23.27 11.17
CA GLY A 10 5.77 -22.89 12.34
C GLY A 10 6.38 -21.49 12.29
N ARG A 11 6.02 -20.65 11.32
CA ARG A 11 6.49 -19.25 11.19
C ARG A 11 5.34 -18.26 11.05
N ILE A 12 5.59 -16.98 11.29
CA ILE A 12 4.61 -15.93 11.02
C ILE A 12 4.39 -15.80 9.52
N ALA A 13 3.13 -15.85 9.11
CA ALA A 13 2.73 -15.72 7.72
C ALA A 13 3.04 -14.29 7.20
N PRO A 14 3.53 -14.18 5.96
CA PRO A 14 3.93 -12.90 5.38
C PRO A 14 2.74 -11.95 5.18
N VAL A 15 1.54 -12.46 4.92
CA VAL A 15 0.32 -11.67 4.73
C VAL A 15 -0.88 -12.40 5.31
N PHE A 16 -1.60 -11.77 6.24
CA PHE A 16 -2.78 -12.31 6.92
C PHE A 16 -3.96 -12.60 5.97
N ASP A 17 -4.12 -11.79 4.93
CA ASP A 17 -5.24 -11.84 3.98
C ASP A 17 -5.50 -13.25 3.41
N VAL A 18 -4.44 -14.01 3.12
CA VAL A 18 -4.50 -15.34 2.49
C VAL A 18 -4.27 -16.49 3.46
N VAL A 19 -4.06 -16.19 4.75
CA VAL A 19 -3.84 -17.22 5.76
C VAL A 19 -5.05 -18.12 5.89
N GLY A 20 -4.82 -19.43 5.85
CA GLY A 20 -5.85 -20.46 6.04
C GLY A 20 -5.99 -20.92 7.48
N GLN A 21 -5.00 -20.69 8.34
CA GLN A 21 -5.00 -21.13 9.74
C GLN A 21 -4.39 -20.06 10.65
N ILE A 22 -5.04 -19.82 11.79
CA ILE A 22 -4.51 -18.95 12.84
C ILE A 22 -4.25 -19.79 14.09
N ARG A 23 -3.22 -19.41 14.84
CA ARG A 23 -2.92 -20.02 16.13
C ARG A 23 -3.39 -19.09 17.24
N LEU A 24 -4.31 -19.57 18.07
CA LEU A 24 -4.82 -18.88 19.24
C LEU A 24 -3.97 -19.23 20.45
N LEU A 25 -3.68 -18.23 21.26
CA LEU A 25 -2.93 -18.34 22.50
C LEU A 25 -3.74 -17.71 23.62
N ARG A 26 -3.91 -18.45 24.72
CA ARG A 26 -4.38 -17.89 25.98
C ARG A 26 -3.18 -17.64 26.87
N ILE A 27 -2.92 -16.38 27.17
CA ILE A 27 -1.78 -15.96 28.01
C ILE A 27 -2.32 -15.45 29.34
N ASP A 28 -1.84 -16.03 30.44
CA ASP A 28 -2.12 -15.59 31.80
C ASP A 28 -0.79 -15.41 32.55
N SER A 29 -0.66 -14.30 33.28
CA SER A 29 0.50 -14.02 34.14
C SER A 29 1.87 -14.25 33.46
N GLY A 30 1.98 -13.91 32.17
CA GLY A 30 3.21 -14.09 31.39
C GLY A 30 3.52 -15.55 31.03
N ARG A 31 2.51 -16.41 30.92
CA ARG A 31 2.67 -17.79 30.44
C ARG A 31 1.54 -18.16 29.50
N VAL A 32 1.85 -18.98 28.50
CA VAL A 32 0.82 -19.58 27.65
C VAL A 32 0.17 -20.72 28.43
N VAL A 33 -1.13 -20.59 28.66
CA VAL A 33 -1.94 -21.57 29.41
C VAL A 33 -2.67 -22.52 28.46
N ASP A 34 -2.96 -22.05 27.24
CA ASP A 34 -3.69 -22.82 26.23
C ASP A 34 -3.28 -22.38 24.82
N GLU A 35 -3.24 -23.34 23.90
CA GLU A 35 -2.97 -23.13 22.48
C GLU A 35 -3.96 -23.91 21.63
N ALA A 36 -4.55 -23.24 20.64
CA ALA A 36 -5.46 -23.87 19.69
C ALA A 36 -5.15 -23.40 18.26
N GLU A 37 -5.49 -24.22 17.28
CA GLU A 37 -5.46 -23.84 15.87
C GLU A 37 -6.87 -23.72 15.33
N GLU A 38 -7.13 -22.63 14.62
CA GLU A 38 -8.42 -22.33 14.02
C GLU A 38 -8.28 -22.14 12.52
N ALA A 39 -9.09 -22.87 11.76
CA ALA A 39 -9.18 -22.71 10.33
C ALA A 39 -9.95 -21.43 9.98
N VAL A 40 -9.35 -20.60 9.14
CA VAL A 40 -9.93 -19.37 8.56
C VAL A 40 -9.83 -19.38 7.03
N GLU A 41 -9.53 -20.52 6.43
CA GLU A 41 -9.47 -20.72 4.99
C GLU A 41 -10.84 -20.50 4.33
N GLY A 42 -10.84 -19.88 3.15
CA GLY A 42 -12.06 -19.61 2.38
C GLY A 42 -12.97 -18.51 2.95
N LEU A 43 -12.69 -18.00 4.16
CA LEU A 43 -13.47 -16.92 4.76
C LEU A 43 -13.21 -15.59 4.06
N THR A 44 -14.28 -14.82 3.84
CA THR A 44 -14.18 -13.44 3.38
C THR A 44 -13.46 -12.56 4.43
N PRO A 45 -12.90 -11.42 4.01
CA PRO A 45 -12.33 -10.41 4.91
C PRO A 45 -13.19 -10.07 6.15
N ALA A 46 -14.50 -9.89 5.97
CA ALA A 46 -15.42 -9.57 7.05
C ALA A 46 -15.66 -10.77 7.97
N GLU A 47 -15.79 -11.97 7.41
CA GLU A 47 -15.95 -13.20 8.20
C GLU A 47 -14.70 -13.54 9.01
N LYS A 48 -13.50 -13.28 8.48
CA LYS A 48 -12.25 -13.41 9.25
C LYS A 48 -12.26 -12.50 10.48
N ALA A 49 -12.61 -11.23 10.30
CA ALA A 49 -12.70 -10.28 11.40
C ALA A 49 -13.76 -10.70 12.44
N LEU A 50 -14.94 -11.13 11.97
CA LEU A 50 -16.00 -11.65 12.83
C LEU A 50 -15.58 -12.92 13.57
N ARG A 51 -14.83 -13.82 12.91
CA ARG A 51 -14.34 -15.07 13.52
C ARG A 51 -13.35 -14.75 14.64
N LEU A 52 -12.40 -13.84 14.41
CA LEU A 52 -11.48 -13.37 15.47
C LEU A 52 -12.23 -12.76 16.66
N ALA A 53 -13.27 -11.96 16.39
CA ALA A 53 -14.10 -11.36 17.43
C ALA A 53 -14.88 -12.42 18.23
N LYS A 54 -15.47 -13.42 17.56
CA LYS A 54 -16.17 -14.54 18.21
C LYS A 54 -15.26 -15.40 19.08
N LEU A 55 -14.00 -15.53 18.67
CA LEU A 55 -12.97 -16.24 19.44
C LEU A 55 -12.45 -15.41 20.63
N GLY A 56 -12.89 -14.15 20.77
CA GLY A 56 -12.50 -13.27 21.87
C GLY A 56 -11.03 -12.90 21.83
N VAL A 57 -10.47 -12.68 20.63
CA VAL A 57 -9.07 -12.29 20.43
C VAL A 57 -8.87 -10.82 20.79
N ASP A 58 -7.92 -10.52 21.68
CA ASP A 58 -7.56 -9.15 22.08
C ASP A 58 -6.45 -8.55 21.20
N LEU A 59 -5.57 -9.42 20.68
CA LEU A 59 -4.36 -9.05 19.95
C LEU A 59 -4.13 -9.97 18.75
N LEU A 60 -4.03 -9.42 17.55
CA LEU A 60 -3.63 -10.13 16.32
C LEU A 60 -2.20 -9.76 15.93
N ILE A 61 -1.34 -10.76 15.76
CA ILE A 61 0.05 -10.60 15.33
C ILE A 61 0.20 -11.21 13.93
N CYS A 62 0.76 -10.44 13.00
CA CYS A 62 0.95 -10.87 11.61
C CYS A 62 2.13 -10.18 10.91
N GLY A 63 2.59 -10.74 9.79
CA GLY A 63 3.62 -10.13 8.96
C GLY A 63 3.11 -8.89 8.21
N ALA A 64 2.00 -9.01 7.51
CA ALA A 64 1.33 -7.90 6.85
C ALA A 64 -0.18 -8.14 6.82
N ILE A 65 -0.94 -7.06 6.65
CA ILE A 65 -2.39 -7.08 6.56
C ILE A 65 -2.85 -5.95 5.65
N SER A 66 -3.82 -6.20 4.78
CA SER A 66 -4.39 -5.10 3.98
C SER A 66 -5.20 -4.15 4.87
N ARG A 67 -5.18 -2.86 4.50
CA ARG A 67 -5.89 -1.81 5.26
C ARG A 67 -7.38 -2.10 5.48
N PRO A 68 -8.14 -2.60 4.50
CA PRO A 68 -9.55 -2.90 4.72
C PRO A 68 -9.75 -3.94 5.83
N ILE A 69 -8.95 -5.02 5.83
CA ILE A 69 -9.05 -6.07 6.85
C ILE A 69 -8.62 -5.52 8.21
N GLN A 70 -7.50 -4.79 8.26
CA GLN A 70 -7.02 -4.19 9.49
C GLN A 70 -8.08 -3.29 10.14
N VAL A 71 -8.71 -2.40 9.36
CA VAL A 71 -9.77 -1.50 9.87
C VAL A 71 -10.97 -2.29 10.39
N MET A 72 -11.37 -3.38 9.71
CA MET A 72 -12.46 -4.23 10.18
C MET A 72 -12.11 -4.95 11.50
N VAL A 73 -10.90 -5.50 11.61
CA VAL A 73 -10.44 -6.19 12.81
C VAL A 73 -10.34 -5.20 13.99
N GLU A 74 -9.75 -4.02 13.77
CA GLU A 74 -9.66 -2.96 14.78
C GLU A 74 -11.03 -2.42 15.20
N ALA A 75 -12.02 -2.41 14.30
CA ALA A 75 -13.39 -2.01 14.62
C ALA A 75 -14.08 -2.94 15.62
N TYR A 76 -13.66 -4.22 15.71
CA TYR A 76 -14.09 -5.15 16.74
C TYR A 76 -13.32 -4.98 18.08
N GLY A 77 -12.44 -3.98 18.17
CA GLY A 77 -11.62 -3.72 19.37
C GLY A 77 -10.35 -4.57 19.45
N ILE A 78 -10.02 -5.32 18.40
CA ILE A 78 -8.86 -6.20 18.35
C ILE A 78 -7.63 -5.37 17.97
N ARG A 79 -6.59 -5.39 18.82
CA ARG A 79 -5.33 -4.70 18.51
C ARG A 79 -4.57 -5.48 17.45
N VAL A 80 -4.07 -4.81 16.42
CA VAL A 80 -3.29 -5.46 15.35
C VAL A 80 -1.83 -5.01 15.42
N VAL A 81 -0.91 -5.96 15.46
CA VAL A 81 0.54 -5.74 15.37
C VAL A 81 1.04 -6.34 14.05
N PRO A 82 1.13 -5.54 12.99
CA PRO A 82 1.71 -5.96 11.72
C PRO A 82 3.25 -5.88 11.76
N PHE A 83 3.89 -6.33 10.67
CA PHE A 83 5.34 -6.29 10.46
C PHE A 83 6.14 -7.19 11.41
N VAL A 84 5.53 -8.25 11.92
CA VAL A 84 6.22 -9.25 12.73
C VAL A 84 6.78 -10.34 11.83
N THR A 85 8.06 -10.63 11.99
CA THR A 85 8.75 -11.72 11.29
C THR A 85 9.45 -12.62 12.29
N GLY A 86 9.37 -13.93 12.10
CA GLY A 86 10.01 -14.90 12.99
C GLY A 86 9.34 -16.26 12.95
N ASP A 87 9.91 -17.21 13.67
CA ASP A 87 9.24 -18.45 14.05
C ASP A 87 8.21 -18.21 15.15
N VAL A 88 7.20 -19.07 15.21
CA VAL A 88 6.11 -18.96 16.19
C VAL A 88 6.62 -18.99 17.63
N PRO A 89 7.51 -19.93 18.04
CA PRO A 89 8.05 -19.97 19.40
C PRO A 89 8.75 -18.67 19.81
N GLY A 90 9.61 -18.12 18.96
CA GLY A 90 10.31 -16.87 19.24
C GLY A 90 9.37 -15.67 19.40
N VAL A 91 8.28 -15.63 18.61
CA VAL A 91 7.26 -14.57 18.73
C VAL A 91 6.40 -14.75 19.99
N ILE A 92 6.08 -15.99 20.37
CA ILE A 92 5.40 -16.28 21.63
C ILE A 92 6.25 -15.82 22.82
N GLN A 93 7.54 -16.15 22.81
CA GLN A 93 8.47 -15.73 23.85
C GLN A 93 8.55 -14.20 23.92
N ALA A 94 8.71 -13.52 22.78
CA ALA A 94 8.73 -12.06 22.74
C ALA A 94 7.41 -11.44 23.24
N LEU A 95 6.27 -12.09 23.01
CA LEU A 95 4.97 -11.64 23.50
C LEU A 95 4.86 -11.76 25.01
N VAL A 96 5.32 -12.89 25.56
CA VAL A 96 5.36 -13.15 27.01
C VAL A 96 6.28 -12.18 27.73
N GLU A 97 7.43 -11.86 27.13
CA GLU A 97 8.45 -10.98 27.71
C GLU A 97 8.19 -9.48 27.46
N ASP A 98 7.05 -9.13 26.85
CA ASP A 98 6.69 -7.77 26.42
C ASP A 98 7.75 -7.11 25.51
N ARG A 99 8.49 -7.94 24.75
CA ARG A 99 9.56 -7.54 23.82
C ARG A 99 9.12 -7.66 22.37
N LEU A 100 7.81 -7.62 22.09
CA LEU A 100 7.32 -7.74 20.71
C LEU A 100 7.90 -6.65 19.79
N ALA A 101 8.18 -5.46 20.32
CA ALA A 101 8.80 -4.35 19.60
C ALA A 101 10.11 -4.73 18.89
N ASP A 102 10.90 -5.65 19.46
CA ASP A 102 12.13 -6.14 18.86
C ASP A 102 11.88 -7.08 17.67
N ALA A 103 10.72 -7.74 17.66
CA ALA A 103 10.25 -8.60 16.56
C ALA A 103 9.55 -7.80 15.44
N VAL A 104 9.15 -6.54 15.67
CA VAL A 104 8.57 -5.63 14.66
C VAL A 104 9.66 -5.02 13.74
N ARG A 105 10.80 -5.70 13.56
CA ARG A 105 11.88 -5.16 12.72
C ARG A 105 11.47 -5.13 11.26
N ALA A 106 11.42 -3.90 10.74
CA ALA A 106 10.91 -3.52 9.45
C ALA A 106 11.45 -4.39 8.30
N MET A 107 10.52 -4.99 7.53
CA MET A 107 10.85 -5.50 6.22
C MET A 107 11.51 -4.40 5.35
N PRO A 108 12.65 -4.68 4.68
CA PRO A 108 13.16 -3.82 3.63
C PRO A 108 12.11 -3.71 2.52
N GLY A 109 11.51 -2.53 2.35
CA GLY A 109 10.53 -2.28 1.28
C GLY A 109 9.21 -1.67 1.71
N CYS A 110 8.90 -1.61 3.00
CA CYS A 110 7.70 -0.92 3.50
C CYS A 110 7.87 0.61 3.54
N ARG A 111 8.13 1.23 2.38
CA ARG A 111 8.00 2.68 2.20
C ARG A 111 6.51 3.05 2.21
N GLY A 112 5.91 3.28 3.39
CA GLY A 112 4.50 3.65 3.42
C GLY A 112 3.89 4.19 4.72
N GLY A 113 4.62 4.22 5.84
CA GLY A 113 4.13 4.74 7.12
C GLY A 113 3.93 6.26 7.20
N GLY A 114 4.18 7.00 6.11
CA GLY A 114 4.09 8.46 6.07
C GLY A 114 2.81 9.00 5.43
N ARG A 115 1.62 8.62 5.90
CA ARG A 115 0.37 9.39 5.64
C ARG A 115 -0.60 9.35 6.84
N ARG A 116 -0.09 9.46 8.06
CA ARG A 116 -0.89 10.01 9.16
C ARG A 116 -0.85 11.53 9.00
N GLY A 117 -1.96 12.13 8.59
CA GLY A 117 -2.10 13.60 8.49
C GLY A 117 -2.17 14.18 7.08
N ARG A 118 -3.24 13.89 6.33
CA ARG A 118 -3.83 14.90 5.43
C ARG A 118 -5.29 14.53 5.18
N PRO A 119 -6.27 15.38 5.52
CA PRO A 119 -7.66 15.12 5.17
C PRO A 119 -7.76 15.25 3.65
N ARG A 120 -7.79 14.12 2.95
CA ARG A 120 -8.22 14.12 1.55
C ARG A 120 -9.73 14.05 1.58
N ASN A 121 -10.33 15.24 1.68
CA ASN A 121 -11.67 15.51 1.19
C ASN A 121 -11.78 14.92 -0.22
N ARG A 122 -12.34 13.72 -0.34
CA ARG A 122 -12.83 13.14 -1.59
C ARG A 122 -14.18 12.54 -1.28
N GLY A 123 -15.19 13.29 -1.72
CA GLY A 123 -16.58 13.09 -1.39
C GLY A 123 -17.06 11.66 -1.65
N PHE A 124 -17.88 11.21 -0.72
CA PHE A 124 -19.06 10.42 -1.04
C PHE A 124 -19.78 11.10 -2.20
N ARG A 125 -19.89 10.42 -3.34
CA ARG A 125 -20.92 10.75 -4.33
C ARG A 125 -21.95 9.64 -4.24
N GLU A 126 -22.93 9.91 -3.39
CA GLU A 126 -24.16 9.15 -3.25
C GLU A 126 -24.98 9.23 -4.53
N GLU A 127 -25.54 8.08 -4.85
CA GLU A 127 -26.43 7.75 -5.95
C GLU A 127 -27.76 8.49 -5.82
N ARG A 128 -28.19 9.24 -6.85
CA ARG A 128 -29.59 9.68 -6.98
C ARG A 128 -30.05 9.57 -8.43
N THR A 129 -30.87 8.55 -8.63
CA THR A 129 -32.05 8.42 -9.50
C THR A 129 -32.54 9.68 -10.24
N ILE A 130 -32.60 9.53 -11.57
CA ILE A 130 -33.63 9.94 -12.55
C ILE A 130 -34.67 11.01 -12.12
N MET A 131 -34.73 12.15 -12.84
CA MET A 131 -35.89 12.62 -13.64
C MET A 131 -35.76 14.11 -14.06
N ASP A 132 -35.74 14.30 -15.39
CA ASP A 132 -36.47 15.27 -16.23
C ASP A 132 -36.66 16.75 -15.83
N GLY A 133 -36.42 17.64 -16.81
CA GLY A 133 -37.18 18.90 -16.93
C GLY A 133 -36.38 20.16 -17.25
N GLU A 134 -36.54 20.66 -18.47
CA GLU A 134 -36.19 22.01 -18.93
C GLU A 134 -36.63 23.15 -17.99
N SER A 135 -35.80 24.18 -17.80
CA SER A 135 -36.13 25.58 -18.13
C SER A 135 -35.11 26.62 -17.58
N LYS A 136 -34.58 27.41 -18.54
CA LYS A 136 -34.36 28.87 -18.56
C LYS A 136 -34.01 29.67 -17.28
N SER A 137 -32.92 30.44 -17.44
CA SER A 137 -32.77 31.89 -17.15
C SER A 137 -32.20 32.40 -15.81
N ALA A 138 -31.44 33.50 -16.00
CA ALA A 138 -31.03 34.55 -15.06
C ALA A 138 -30.00 34.15 -13.97
N GLY A 139 -28.95 34.90 -13.66
CA GLY A 139 -28.66 36.32 -13.87
C GLY A 139 -28.07 36.88 -12.56
N GLY A 140 -27.00 37.67 -12.64
CA GLY A 140 -26.41 38.43 -11.51
C GLY A 140 -25.17 37.76 -10.91
N GLY A 141 -24.00 38.38 -10.78
CA GLY A 141 -23.67 39.81 -10.73
C GLY A 141 -23.00 40.13 -9.38
N GLY A 142 -21.74 40.59 -9.41
CA GLY A 142 -20.96 40.98 -8.23
C GLY A 142 -19.55 40.37 -8.28
N SER A 143 -18.51 40.98 -8.86
CA SER A 143 -17.98 42.35 -8.71
C SER A 143 -17.45 42.66 -7.30
N GLY A 144 -16.42 41.92 -6.87
CA GLY A 144 -15.60 42.25 -5.71
C GLY A 144 -14.16 42.56 -6.12
N LYS A 145 -13.85 43.84 -6.32
CA LYS A 145 -12.50 44.37 -6.56
C LYS A 145 -11.66 44.28 -5.28
N GLY A 146 -10.56 43.54 -5.29
CA GLY A 146 -9.50 43.58 -4.28
C GLY A 146 -8.13 43.75 -4.97
N ARG A 147 -7.49 44.88 -4.73
CA ARG A 147 -6.26 45.37 -5.39
C ARG A 147 -4.98 44.83 -4.73
N GLY A 148 -4.01 44.44 -5.57
CA GLY A 148 -2.55 44.54 -5.33
C GLY A 148 -1.90 43.37 -4.56
N GLN A 149 -0.70 42.89 -4.87
CA GLN A 149 0.40 43.32 -5.75
C GLN A 149 1.08 42.06 -6.31
N GLY A 150 1.04 41.86 -7.63
CA GLY A 150 1.76 40.78 -8.31
C GLY A 150 3.09 41.29 -8.86
N ARG A 151 4.20 40.90 -8.23
CA ARG A 151 5.52 40.86 -8.88
C ARG A 151 5.78 39.41 -9.29
N SER A 152 5.61 39.19 -10.60
CA SER A 152 6.36 38.29 -11.47
C SER A 152 7.33 37.27 -10.84
N THR A 153 6.99 35.99 -10.99
CA THR A 153 7.78 34.90 -11.61
C THR A 153 6.91 33.64 -11.51
N GLY A 154 6.19 33.26 -12.56
CA GLY A 154 6.72 32.38 -13.60
C GLY A 154 6.43 30.91 -13.27
N GLY A 155 5.22 30.42 -13.58
CA GLY A 155 5.01 29.21 -14.39
C GLY A 155 3.96 28.32 -13.71
N ARG A 156 2.72 28.14 -14.20
CA ARG A 156 2.23 27.50 -15.44
C ARG A 156 2.86 26.14 -15.74
N GLY A 157 1.99 25.13 -15.80
CA GLY A 157 2.24 23.79 -16.35
C GLY A 157 2.71 22.83 -15.27
N GLY A 158 2.08 21.70 -14.99
CA GLY A 158 1.40 20.76 -15.89
C GLY A 158 1.93 19.38 -15.48
N ARG A 159 1.13 18.60 -14.77
CA ARG A 159 0.62 17.29 -15.20
C ARG A 159 1.66 16.38 -15.89
N MET A 160 1.75 15.16 -15.32
CA MET A 160 2.13 13.87 -15.92
C MET A 160 3.62 13.49 -15.86
N ALA A 161 3.90 12.38 -15.16
CA ALA A 161 4.36 11.10 -15.75
C ALA A 161 5.89 11.10 -15.92
N GLY A 162 6.63 10.31 -15.14
CA GLY A 162 6.76 8.88 -15.43
C GLY A 162 7.81 8.71 -16.52
N GLY A 163 9.05 8.39 -16.15
CA GLY A 163 10.10 8.13 -17.14
C GLY A 163 11.47 7.97 -16.51
N PHE A 164 11.95 6.73 -16.51
CA PHE A 164 13.27 6.28 -16.09
C PHE A 164 14.38 7.16 -16.70
N SER A 165 14.84 8.15 -15.94
CA SER A 165 16.02 8.92 -16.30
C SER A 165 17.28 8.12 -15.96
N LYS A 166 17.58 7.07 -16.73
CA LYS A 166 18.99 6.64 -16.86
C LYS A 166 19.71 7.84 -17.47
N GLY A 167 20.68 8.40 -16.75
CA GLY A 167 21.25 9.74 -16.92
C GLY A 167 21.71 10.14 -18.32
N PRO A 168 22.31 11.33 -18.47
CA PRO A 168 22.56 12.00 -19.76
C PRO A 168 23.52 11.29 -20.75
N GLY A 169 24.07 10.12 -20.38
CA GLY A 169 25.01 9.36 -21.20
C GLY A 169 24.60 7.89 -21.41
N GLY A 170 24.85 7.37 -22.61
CA GLY A 170 24.61 6.00 -23.04
C GLY A 170 24.85 5.86 -24.53
N ARG A 171 24.96 4.63 -25.05
CA ARG A 171 25.10 4.40 -26.49
C ARG A 171 23.82 3.72 -27.00
N CYS A 172 23.34 4.20 -28.14
CA CYS A 172 22.22 3.60 -28.86
C CYS A 172 22.81 2.60 -29.85
N VAL A 173 22.49 1.32 -29.68
CA VAL A 173 22.97 0.24 -30.53
C VAL A 173 21.81 -0.35 -31.33
N CYS A 174 22.04 -0.56 -32.61
CA CYS A 174 21.11 -1.21 -33.51
C CYS A 174 21.15 -2.74 -33.31
N PRO A 175 20.03 -3.40 -32.96
CA PRO A 175 20.02 -4.86 -32.80
C PRO A 175 20.12 -5.62 -34.12
N ALA A 176 19.79 -4.99 -35.25
CA ALA A 176 19.75 -5.65 -36.56
C ALA A 176 21.10 -5.61 -37.30
N CYS A 177 21.87 -4.53 -37.17
CA CYS A 177 23.17 -4.38 -37.86
C CYS A 177 24.35 -4.08 -36.93
N GLY A 178 24.12 -3.84 -35.65
CA GLY A 178 25.19 -3.56 -34.67
C GLY A 178 25.72 -2.12 -34.66
N HIS A 179 25.17 -1.22 -35.49
CA HIS A 179 25.57 0.19 -35.52
C HIS A 179 25.41 0.88 -34.16
N GLU A 180 26.42 1.66 -33.75
CA GLU A 180 26.51 2.29 -32.43
C GLU A 180 26.63 3.82 -32.54
N GLU A 181 25.72 4.54 -31.90
CA GLU A 181 25.72 6.01 -31.85
C GLU A 181 25.60 6.54 -30.42
N PRO A 182 26.20 7.71 -30.13
CA PRO A 182 26.01 8.37 -28.84
C PRO A 182 24.54 8.76 -28.65
N HIS A 183 23.97 8.42 -27.50
CA HIS A 183 22.60 8.78 -27.16
C HIS A 183 22.44 10.31 -27.09
N LYS A 184 21.52 10.86 -27.88
CA LYS A 184 21.19 12.28 -27.87
C LYS A 184 20.22 12.58 -26.71
N GLN A 185 20.55 13.58 -25.91
CA GLN A 185 19.70 14.00 -24.79
C GLN A 185 18.33 14.47 -25.28
N GLY A 186 17.27 14.04 -24.59
CA GLY A 186 15.89 14.40 -24.91
C GLY A 186 15.21 13.52 -25.97
N VAL A 187 15.94 12.63 -26.66
CA VAL A 187 15.38 11.70 -27.64
C VAL A 187 15.66 10.26 -27.20
N PRO A 188 14.64 9.47 -26.79
CA PRO A 188 14.81 8.05 -26.52
C PRO A 188 15.44 7.31 -27.71
N CYS A 189 16.37 6.37 -27.47
CA CYS A 189 16.95 5.57 -28.56
C CYS A 189 15.85 4.89 -29.40
N SER A 190 14.73 4.52 -28.77
CA SER A 190 13.58 3.89 -29.43
C SER A 190 12.83 4.80 -30.42
N GLN A 191 13.11 6.10 -30.45
CA GLN A 191 12.55 7.05 -31.41
C GLN A 191 13.53 7.36 -32.55
N THR A 192 14.76 6.85 -32.49
CA THR A 192 15.79 7.06 -33.52
C THR A 192 15.90 5.80 -34.38
N ARG A 193 16.00 5.99 -35.70
CA ARG A 193 16.21 4.90 -36.66
C ARG A 193 17.67 4.79 -37.04
N CYS A 194 18.16 3.56 -37.18
CA CYS A 194 19.50 3.28 -37.66
C CYS A 194 19.67 3.76 -39.11
N PRO A 195 20.77 4.47 -39.45
CA PRO A 195 21.02 4.94 -40.82
C PRO A 195 21.30 3.79 -41.81
N ASP A 196 21.83 2.65 -41.35
CA ASP A 196 22.24 1.56 -42.23
C ASP A 196 21.12 0.58 -42.58
N CYS A 197 20.19 0.33 -41.64
CA CYS A 197 19.14 -0.68 -41.81
C CYS A 197 17.72 -0.21 -41.47
N GLY A 198 17.56 1.04 -41.00
CA GLY A 198 16.27 1.64 -40.69
C GLY A 198 15.57 1.09 -39.43
N SER A 199 16.15 0.12 -38.74
CA SER A 199 15.58 -0.45 -37.52
C SER A 199 15.74 0.50 -36.31
N VAL A 200 14.92 0.30 -35.28
CA VAL A 200 14.87 1.16 -34.10
C VAL A 200 16.06 0.87 -33.18
N LEU A 201 16.78 1.91 -32.76
CA LEU A 201 17.93 1.78 -31.87
C LEU A 201 17.51 1.47 -30.42
N ILE A 202 18.32 0.70 -29.70
CA ILE A 202 18.10 0.34 -28.29
C ILE A 202 19.26 0.85 -27.46
N ARG A 203 18.99 1.35 -26.25
CA ARG A 203 20.05 1.84 -25.35
C ARG A 203 20.78 0.66 -24.69
N ARG A 204 22.10 0.56 -24.91
CA ARG A 204 23.00 -0.37 -24.23
C ARG A 204 23.86 0.37 -23.20
#